data_AF-A0A0R2H6Y2-F1
#
_entry.id   AF-A0A0R2H6Y2-F1
#
_cell.length_a   1.000
_cell.length_b   1.000
_cell.length_c   1.000
_cell.angle_alpha   90.00
_cell.angle_beta   90.00
_cell.angle_gamma   90.00
#
_symmetry.space_group_name_H-M   'P 1'
#
loop_
_entity.id
_entity.type
_entity.pdbx_description
1 polymer ?
#
loop_
_entity_poly.entity_id
_entity_poly.type
_entity_poly.pdbx_seq_one_letter_code
_entity_poly.pdbx_strand_id
1 'polypeptide(L)'
;MAEKKESVDTTQFRRIHKVEVKKKRFTLSKKSIAMIVVIVLIIAGCLTGYIITKNSDGYATKVSGNKDVITGDVTVSKQGYFEYLLDQSGAQKTVDNAYNAITNKELPSKTYQSQIDEEVKKLEDSYKSYMGSVESYATSLGYKDVKTFREEFVTPTAKKTVLKNKYLKEQYNTILKNYTPAYIKTITVEKESIALKLIKQATSQEAFDKLMKDSAYSSNANDYKLVTSKTDTTTLNKRIKNNLSKFSSMKNDGVYPTVIKQSTKKYVVVYVYNTDKNKNKDTYINDLGSVSDIDSNAEIFYLKKYKFTVYDKKLKKEIKAINKKYIND
;
A
#
# COMPACT_ATOMS: atom_id res chain seq x y z
N MET A 1 -23.61 1.03 -71.49
CA MET A 1 -24.11 2.15 -70.67
C MET A 1 -24.19 1.65 -69.24
N ALA A 2 -23.24 2.05 -68.40
CA ALA A 2 -23.17 1.65 -66.99
C ALA A 2 -23.25 2.90 -66.12
N GLU A 3 -24.13 2.86 -65.12
CA GLU A 3 -24.38 3.91 -64.14
C GLU A 3 -23.11 4.31 -63.39
N LYS A 4 -22.88 5.62 -63.32
CA LYS A 4 -21.77 6.25 -62.62
C LYS A 4 -22.16 6.41 -61.14
N LYS A 5 -21.57 5.61 -60.25
CA LYS A 5 -21.62 5.83 -58.80
C LYS A 5 -20.79 7.07 -58.44
N GLU A 6 -21.43 8.06 -57.81
CA GLU A 6 -20.76 9.16 -57.11
C GLU A 6 -19.90 8.62 -55.96
N SER A 7 -18.60 8.92 -56.00
CA SER A 7 -17.66 8.62 -54.91
C SER A 7 -17.47 9.87 -54.05
N VAL A 8 -17.74 9.76 -52.76
CA VAL A 8 -17.51 10.79 -51.74
C VAL A 8 -16.03 11.19 -51.69
N ASP A 9 -15.76 12.49 -51.78
CA ASP A 9 -14.41 13.06 -51.60
C ASP A 9 -13.97 12.90 -50.14
N THR A 10 -12.91 12.10 -49.94
CA THR A 10 -12.34 11.78 -48.62
C THR A 10 -11.04 12.55 -48.34
N THR A 11 -10.76 13.63 -49.09
CA THR A 11 -9.50 14.38 -48.97
C THR A 11 -9.22 15.05 -47.62
N GLN A 12 -10.13 14.96 -46.63
CA GLN A 12 -9.88 15.44 -45.27
C GLN A 12 -9.60 14.35 -44.21
N PHE A 13 -9.55 13.06 -44.54
CA PHE A 13 -9.26 12.03 -43.54
C PHE A 13 -7.92 11.31 -43.76
N ARG A 14 -6.95 11.71 -42.92
CA ARG A 14 -5.72 11.01 -42.51
C ARG A 14 -4.62 10.82 -43.57
N ARG A 15 -3.78 11.84 -43.72
CA ARG A 15 -2.34 11.59 -43.96
C ARG A 15 -1.72 11.07 -42.66
N ILE A 16 -1.57 9.75 -42.55
CA ILE A 16 -0.67 9.16 -41.56
C ILE A 16 0.75 9.51 -42.01
N HIS A 17 1.39 10.49 -41.37
CA HIS A 17 2.83 10.61 -41.46
C HIS A 17 3.46 9.38 -40.79
N LYS A 18 4.02 8.48 -41.59
CA LYS A 18 4.99 7.49 -41.11
C LYS A 18 6.19 8.26 -40.57
N VAL A 19 6.23 8.45 -39.25
CA VAL A 19 7.46 8.84 -38.57
C VAL A 19 8.31 7.57 -38.47
N GLU A 20 9.29 7.42 -39.37
CA GLU A 20 10.37 6.45 -39.15
C GLU A 20 11.16 6.88 -37.91
N VAL A 21 10.87 6.25 -36.78
CA VAL A 21 11.71 6.36 -35.59
C VAL A 21 13.01 5.63 -35.88
N LYS A 22 14.06 6.38 -36.25
CA LYS A 22 15.43 5.85 -36.19
C LYS A 22 15.70 5.40 -34.76
N LYS A 23 15.68 4.09 -34.50
CA LYS A 23 16.15 3.51 -33.25
C LYS A 23 17.64 3.76 -33.12
N LYS A 24 18.03 4.89 -32.52
CA LYS A 24 19.38 5.03 -31.95
C LYS A 24 19.47 4.04 -30.80
N ARG A 25 20.34 3.03 -30.92
CA ARG A 25 20.76 2.22 -29.77
C ARG A 25 21.26 3.20 -28.71
N PHE A 26 20.61 3.18 -27.55
CA PHE A 26 20.97 4.01 -26.42
C PHE A 26 22.33 3.52 -25.89
N THR A 27 23.42 4.12 -26.34
CA THR A 27 24.75 3.82 -25.82
C THR A 27 24.98 4.67 -24.58
N LEU A 28 24.81 4.07 -23.40
CA LEU A 28 25.09 4.71 -22.13
C LEU A 28 26.59 5.05 -22.06
N SER A 29 26.91 6.34 -21.86
CA SER A 29 28.28 6.76 -21.63
C SER A 29 28.79 6.20 -20.29
N LYS A 30 30.11 6.00 -20.14
CA LYS A 30 30.71 5.60 -18.85
C LYS A 30 30.27 6.49 -17.67
N LYS A 31 29.95 7.77 -17.94
CA LYS A 31 29.42 8.74 -16.97
C LYS A 31 27.96 8.47 -16.58
N SER A 32 27.15 7.95 -17.50
CA SER A 32 25.75 7.54 -17.26
C SER A 32 25.68 6.23 -16.45
N ILE A 33 26.64 5.33 -16.64
CA ILE A 33 26.80 4.12 -15.82
C ILE A 33 27.23 4.47 -14.39
N ALA A 34 28.16 5.43 -14.22
CA ALA A 34 28.55 5.92 -12.89
C ALA A 34 27.39 6.57 -12.12
N MET A 35 26.48 7.28 -12.81
CA MET A 35 25.30 7.88 -12.17
C MET A 35 24.26 6.83 -11.74
N ILE A 36 24.10 5.73 -12.49
CA ILE A 36 23.21 4.61 -12.14
C ILE A 36 23.82 3.75 -11.00
N VAL A 37 25.14 3.53 -10.99
CA VAL A 37 25.83 2.77 -9.94
C VAL A 37 25.80 3.49 -8.58
N VAL A 38 25.72 4.81 -8.54
CA VAL A 38 25.64 5.58 -7.28
C VAL A 38 24.23 5.61 -6.68
N ILE A 39 23.18 5.44 -7.50
CA ILE A 39 21.79 5.25 -6.99
C ILE A 39 21.67 3.93 -6.20
N VAL A 40 22.51 2.93 -6.52
CA VAL A 40 22.56 1.63 -5.83
C VAL A 40 23.31 1.69 -4.48
N LEU A 41 24.26 2.61 -4.28
CA LEU A 41 24.96 2.76 -2.99
C LEU A 41 24.08 3.36 -1.88
N ILE A 42 22.86 3.82 -2.20
CA ILE A 42 21.88 4.38 -1.26
C ILE A 42 21.25 3.30 -0.36
N ILE A 43 21.52 2.02 -0.62
CA ILE A 43 20.93 0.91 0.12
C ILE A 43 21.87 0.47 1.29
N ALA A 44 23.15 0.86 1.24
CA ALA A 44 24.17 0.49 2.22
C ALA A 44 24.55 1.64 3.18
N GLY A 45 23.72 1.88 4.20
CA GLY A 45 24.20 2.26 5.53
C GLY A 45 24.77 3.68 5.80
N CYS A 46 24.34 4.20 6.96
CA CYS A 46 25.01 5.20 7.80
C CYS A 46 24.89 6.69 7.41
N LEU A 47 23.81 7.33 7.88
CA LEU A 47 23.86 8.75 8.24
C LEU A 47 24.03 8.89 9.76
N THR A 48 25.26 8.90 10.24
CA THR A 48 25.62 9.47 11.54
C THR A 48 25.79 10.99 11.37
N GLY A 49 24.68 11.72 11.42
CA GLY A 49 24.69 13.19 11.39
C GLY A 49 24.93 13.78 12.78
N TYR A 50 26.12 14.35 13.01
CA TYR A 50 26.35 15.28 14.11
C TYR A 50 25.62 16.61 13.83
N ILE A 51 24.89 17.10 14.83
CA ILE A 51 24.14 18.36 14.78
C ILE A 51 25.13 19.53 14.85
N ILE A 52 25.07 20.46 13.89
CA ILE A 52 25.48 21.85 14.09
C ILE A 52 24.46 22.76 13.40
N THR A 53 23.87 23.68 14.15
CA THR A 53 22.85 24.62 13.69
C THR A 53 23.46 25.91 13.15
N LYS A 54 22.98 26.42 11.99
CA LYS A 54 22.39 27.77 11.90
C LYS A 54 21.53 27.94 10.64
N ASN A 55 20.41 28.62 10.82
CA ASN A 55 19.35 28.89 9.85
C ASN A 55 19.79 29.72 8.63
N SER A 56 19.47 29.19 7.45
CA SER A 56 18.93 29.87 6.27
C SER A 56 17.92 28.89 5.63
N ASP A 57 17.19 29.23 4.56
CA ASP A 57 16.18 28.34 3.94
C ASP A 57 16.72 26.98 3.36
N GLY A 58 17.98 26.63 3.66
CA GLY A 58 18.64 25.38 3.28
C GLY A 58 18.79 24.38 4.44
N TYR A 59 19.45 23.26 4.16
CA TYR A 59 19.73 22.22 5.14
C TYR A 59 20.74 22.70 6.19
N ALA A 60 20.49 22.38 7.46
CA ALA A 60 21.37 22.72 8.59
C ALA A 60 22.67 21.91 8.59
N THR A 61 22.68 20.74 7.95
CA THR A 61 23.82 19.82 7.90
C THR A 61 24.88 20.24 6.89
N LYS A 62 26.15 20.20 7.31
CA LYS A 62 27.32 20.45 6.45
C LYS A 62 28.19 19.20 6.32
N VAL A 63 28.62 18.91 5.11
CA VAL A 63 29.55 17.82 4.78
C VAL A 63 30.97 18.24 5.12
N SER A 64 31.64 17.49 6.00
CA SER A 64 33.04 17.70 6.35
C SER A 64 33.96 17.50 5.14
N GLY A 65 34.94 18.38 4.96
CA GLY A 65 35.86 18.29 3.82
C GLY A 65 35.17 18.54 2.47
N ASN A 66 34.23 19.49 2.44
CA ASN A 66 33.57 19.92 1.22
C ASN A 66 34.60 20.36 0.18
N LYS A 67 34.49 19.79 -1.02
CA LYS A 67 35.36 20.07 -2.17
C LYS A 67 34.57 19.88 -3.44
N ASP A 68 35.08 20.43 -4.53
CA ASP A 68 34.50 20.19 -5.84
C ASP A 68 34.73 18.74 -6.27
N VAL A 69 33.66 18.11 -6.74
CA VAL A 69 33.65 16.70 -7.20
C VAL A 69 33.40 16.59 -8.70
N ILE A 70 32.82 17.62 -9.30
CA ILE A 70 32.68 17.78 -10.75
C ILE A 70 33.11 19.20 -11.08
N THR A 71 34.08 19.35 -11.99
CA THR A 71 34.61 20.64 -12.44
C THR A 71 34.64 20.65 -13.98
N GLY A 72 34.09 21.70 -14.58
CA GLY A 72 33.94 21.96 -16.02
C GLY A 72 33.18 23.27 -16.21
N ASP A 73 32.29 23.37 -17.20
CA ASP A 73 31.40 24.55 -17.34
C ASP A 73 30.44 24.73 -16.15
N VAL A 74 30.24 23.67 -15.36
CA VAL A 74 29.50 23.67 -14.08
C VAL A 74 30.39 23.09 -13.00
N THR A 75 30.34 23.67 -11.81
CA THR A 75 31.02 23.18 -10.61
C THR A 75 30.01 22.59 -9.63
N VAL A 76 30.21 21.33 -9.24
CA VAL A 76 29.41 20.65 -8.20
C VAL A 76 30.30 20.32 -7.02
N SER A 77 29.96 20.84 -5.85
CA SER A 77 30.63 20.52 -4.59
C SER A 77 30.02 19.28 -3.94
N LYS A 78 30.78 18.62 -3.05
CA LYS A 78 30.27 17.53 -2.21
C LYS A 78 29.01 17.95 -1.44
N GLN A 79 29.00 19.17 -0.91
CA GLN A 79 27.85 19.73 -0.22
C GLN A 79 26.66 19.85 -1.18
N GLY A 80 26.84 20.45 -2.36
CA GLY A 80 25.75 20.61 -3.33
C GLY A 80 25.18 19.28 -3.81
N TYR A 81 26.04 18.27 -3.99
CA TYR A 81 25.59 16.92 -4.32
C TYR A 81 24.81 16.28 -3.18
N PHE A 82 25.25 16.43 -1.93
CA PHE A 82 24.54 15.94 -0.76
C PHE A 82 23.17 16.60 -0.58
N GLU A 83 23.09 17.92 -0.73
CA GLU A 83 21.83 18.66 -0.67
C GLU A 83 20.87 18.23 -1.78
N TYR A 84 21.37 17.99 -2.99
CA TYR A 84 20.57 17.40 -4.07
C TYR A 84 20.00 16.02 -3.68
N LEU A 85 20.78 15.14 -3.04
CA LEU A 85 20.28 13.86 -2.58
C LEU A 85 19.20 14.00 -1.49
N LEU A 86 19.36 14.98 -0.59
CA LEU A 86 18.35 15.30 0.41
C LEU A 86 17.05 15.80 -0.24
N ASP A 87 17.15 16.68 -1.25
CA ASP A 87 15.99 17.19 -1.98
C ASP A 87 15.20 16.07 -2.66
N GLN A 88 15.90 15.05 -3.18
CA GLN A 88 15.25 13.93 -3.88
C GLN A 88 14.66 12.88 -2.94
N SER A 89 15.30 12.62 -1.79
CA SER A 89 14.93 11.45 -0.96
C SER A 89 15.19 11.58 0.53
N GLY A 90 15.74 12.71 0.99
CA GLY A 90 16.16 12.92 2.37
C GLY A 90 15.02 12.80 3.37
N ALA A 91 13.85 13.36 3.07
CA ALA A 91 12.67 13.25 3.93
C ALA A 91 12.22 11.79 4.14
N GLN A 92 12.05 11.02 3.05
CA GLN A 92 11.64 9.61 3.14
C GLN A 92 12.70 8.78 3.87
N LYS A 93 13.99 8.96 3.56
CA LYS A 93 15.09 8.24 4.22
C LYS A 93 15.19 8.57 5.71
N THR A 94 14.92 9.82 6.10
CA THR A 94 14.90 10.22 7.51
C THR A 94 13.81 9.46 8.26
N VAL A 95 12.60 9.36 7.69
CA VAL A 95 11.49 8.59 8.27
C VAL A 95 11.82 7.10 8.31
N ASP A 96 12.32 6.52 7.22
CA ASP A 96 12.68 5.11 7.14
C ASP A 96 13.77 4.72 8.16
N ASN A 97 14.81 5.53 8.30
CA ASN A 97 15.89 5.29 9.26
C ASN A 97 15.37 5.33 10.69
N ALA A 98 14.55 6.34 11.03
CA ALA A 98 13.94 6.44 12.34
C ALA A 98 13.02 5.23 12.61
N TYR A 99 12.20 4.85 11.63
CA TYR A 99 11.29 3.71 11.76
C TYR A 99 12.02 2.37 11.84
N ASN A 100 13.13 2.19 11.13
CA ASN A 100 13.98 0.99 11.24
C ASN A 100 14.63 0.89 12.64
N ALA A 101 15.10 2.01 13.20
CA ALA A 101 15.63 2.05 14.57
C ALA A 101 14.55 1.67 15.60
N ILE A 102 13.35 2.23 15.45
CA ILE A 102 12.17 1.88 16.25
C ILE A 102 11.85 0.39 16.12
N THR A 103 11.88 -0.15 14.91
CA THR A 103 11.56 -1.54 14.63
C THR A 103 12.52 -2.48 15.34
N ASN A 104 13.83 -2.20 15.31
CA ASN A 104 14.81 -2.99 16.05
C ASN A 104 14.60 -2.93 17.58
N LYS A 105 14.06 -1.83 18.09
CA LYS A 105 13.74 -1.67 19.52
C LYS A 105 12.46 -2.40 19.92
N GLU A 106 11.42 -2.35 19.08
CA GLU A 106 10.14 -3.02 19.33
C GLU A 106 10.19 -4.53 19.06
N LEU A 107 11.10 -4.98 18.20
CA LEU A 107 11.26 -6.38 17.79
C LEU A 107 12.64 -6.93 18.18
N PRO A 108 12.94 -7.08 19.48
CA PRO A 108 14.19 -7.73 19.90
C PRO A 108 14.25 -9.16 19.33
N SER A 109 15.37 -9.50 18.69
CA SER A 109 15.54 -10.79 17.99
C SER A 109 15.18 -12.00 18.85
N LYS A 110 15.50 -12.00 20.15
CA LYS A 110 15.16 -13.10 21.08
C LYS A 110 13.69 -13.48 21.10
N THR A 111 12.79 -12.54 20.82
CA THR A 111 11.33 -12.76 20.89
C THR A 111 10.69 -12.88 19.50
N TYR A 112 11.23 -12.18 18.50
CA TYR A 112 10.57 -12.02 17.21
C TYR A 112 11.29 -12.69 16.04
N GLN A 113 12.46 -13.31 16.23
CA GLN A 113 13.25 -13.89 15.13
C GLN A 113 12.44 -14.85 14.27
N SER A 114 11.67 -15.78 14.87
CA SER A 114 10.86 -16.73 14.10
C SER A 114 9.80 -16.06 13.22
N GLN A 115 9.17 -14.98 13.69
CA GLN A 115 8.19 -14.23 12.88
C GLN A 115 8.87 -13.45 11.76
N ILE A 116 10.07 -12.91 12.02
CA ILE A 116 10.87 -12.21 11.02
C ILE A 116 11.33 -13.19 9.93
N ASP A 117 11.83 -14.37 10.31
CA ASP A 117 12.30 -15.40 9.37
C ASP A 117 11.15 -15.93 8.51
N GLU A 118 9.96 -16.09 9.08
CA GLU A 118 8.76 -16.48 8.33
C GLU A 118 8.39 -15.42 7.27
N GLU A 119 8.40 -14.13 7.63
CA GLU A 119 8.12 -13.04 6.69
C GLU A 119 9.23 -12.88 5.63
N VAL A 120 10.51 -13.08 6.00
CA VAL A 120 11.61 -13.14 5.02
C VAL A 120 11.36 -14.23 4.00
N LYS A 121 10.99 -15.44 4.46
CA LYS A 121 10.69 -16.56 3.57
C LYS A 121 9.53 -16.26 2.62
N LYS A 122 8.44 -15.67 3.12
CA LYS A 122 7.28 -15.25 2.29
C LYS A 122 7.69 -14.24 1.21
N LEU A 123 8.50 -13.24 1.57
CA LEU A 123 9.01 -12.26 0.61
C LEU A 123 9.88 -12.92 -0.46
N GLU A 124 10.82 -13.78 -0.06
CA GLU A 124 11.68 -14.50 -0.99
C GLU A 124 10.90 -15.42 -1.94
N ASP A 125 9.89 -16.13 -1.44
CA ASP A 125 9.05 -16.99 -2.26
C ASP A 125 8.21 -16.17 -3.26
N SER A 126 7.76 -14.97 -2.87
CA SER A 126 7.14 -14.01 -3.79
C SER A 126 8.11 -13.55 -4.88
N TYR A 127 9.35 -13.19 -4.54
CA TYR A 127 10.36 -12.79 -5.52
C TYR A 127 10.73 -13.92 -6.48
N LYS A 128 10.85 -15.16 -5.99
CA LYS A 128 11.02 -16.35 -6.83
C LYS A 128 9.86 -16.53 -7.78
N SER A 129 8.62 -16.34 -7.33
CA SER A 129 7.44 -16.42 -8.19
C SER A 129 7.45 -15.39 -9.32
N TYR A 130 8.06 -14.21 -9.12
CA TYR A 130 8.11 -13.17 -10.14
C TYR A 130 9.28 -13.32 -11.12
N MET A 131 10.46 -13.75 -10.64
CA MET A 131 11.71 -13.71 -11.42
C MET A 131 12.45 -15.06 -11.47
N GLY A 132 11.81 -16.15 -11.04
CA GLY A 132 12.39 -17.50 -10.97
C GLY A 132 13.37 -17.71 -9.81
N SER A 133 14.06 -16.67 -9.35
CA SER A 133 14.96 -16.73 -8.19
C SER A 133 15.09 -15.40 -7.45
N VAL A 134 15.55 -15.45 -6.20
CA VAL A 134 15.88 -14.24 -5.41
C VAL A 134 17.10 -13.52 -6.01
N GLU A 135 18.08 -14.26 -6.55
CA GLU A 135 19.29 -13.72 -7.21
C GLU A 135 18.93 -12.89 -8.44
N SER A 136 18.06 -13.40 -9.29
CA SER A 136 17.56 -12.70 -10.48
C SER A 136 16.85 -11.41 -10.10
N TYR A 137 16.01 -11.46 -9.06
CA TYR A 137 15.31 -10.29 -8.55
C TYR A 137 16.29 -9.25 -7.99
N ALA A 138 17.23 -9.66 -7.14
CA ALA A 138 18.26 -8.79 -6.56
C ALA A 138 19.12 -8.12 -7.65
N THR A 139 19.58 -8.89 -8.64
CA THR A 139 20.38 -8.38 -9.76
C THR A 139 19.59 -7.38 -10.60
N SER A 140 18.29 -7.63 -10.83
CA SER A 140 17.42 -6.69 -11.57
C SER A 140 17.26 -5.34 -10.87
N LEU A 141 17.41 -5.32 -9.54
CA LEU A 141 17.40 -4.11 -8.71
C LEU A 141 18.81 -3.49 -8.54
N GLY A 142 19.83 -4.08 -9.17
CA GLY A 142 21.21 -3.57 -9.15
C GLY A 142 22.06 -4.04 -7.97
N TYR A 143 21.57 -4.96 -7.13
CA TYR A 143 22.36 -5.49 -6.02
C TYR A 143 23.48 -6.39 -6.53
N LYS A 144 24.63 -6.32 -5.85
CA LYS A 144 25.82 -7.08 -6.21
C LYS A 144 25.70 -8.57 -5.86
N ASP A 145 24.97 -8.88 -4.80
CA ASP A 145 24.73 -10.23 -4.30
C ASP A 145 23.45 -10.30 -3.44
N VAL A 146 22.92 -11.51 -3.28
CA VAL A 146 21.70 -11.78 -2.51
C VAL A 146 21.87 -11.48 -1.02
N LYS A 147 23.09 -11.59 -0.47
CA LYS A 147 23.32 -11.31 0.95
C LYS A 147 23.06 -9.83 1.25
N THR A 148 23.64 -8.95 0.45
CA THR A 148 23.44 -7.50 0.54
C THR A 148 21.96 -7.14 0.35
N PHE A 149 21.30 -7.74 -0.65
CA PHE A 149 19.87 -7.56 -0.86
C PHE A 149 19.03 -7.98 0.36
N ARG A 150 19.37 -9.11 1.00
CA ARG A 150 18.68 -9.60 2.20
C ARG A 150 18.86 -8.66 3.39
N GLU A 151 20.09 -8.20 3.62
CA GLU A 151 20.43 -7.37 4.78
C GLU A 151 19.82 -5.97 4.66
N GLU A 152 19.84 -5.39 3.46
CA GLU A 152 19.46 -3.99 3.24
C GLU A 152 18.00 -3.80 2.85
N PHE A 153 17.35 -4.81 2.27
CA PHE A 153 15.98 -4.69 1.77
C PHE A 153 15.03 -5.73 2.35
N VAL A 154 15.32 -7.03 2.21
CA VAL A 154 14.36 -8.08 2.58
C VAL A 154 14.12 -8.10 4.09
N THR A 155 15.18 -8.12 4.89
CA THR A 155 15.08 -8.19 6.36
C THR A 155 14.43 -6.94 6.96
N PRO A 156 14.80 -5.70 6.56
CA PRO A 156 14.08 -4.51 7.01
C PRO A 156 12.60 -4.52 6.63
N THR A 157 12.27 -4.97 5.41
CA THR A 157 10.87 -5.07 4.95
C THR A 157 10.07 -6.08 5.79
N ALA A 158 10.63 -7.27 6.02
CA ALA A 158 10.02 -8.29 6.88
C ALA A 158 9.78 -7.76 8.30
N LYS A 159 10.77 -7.07 8.88
CA LYS A 159 10.65 -6.44 10.20
C LYS A 159 9.54 -5.39 10.25
N LYS A 160 9.39 -4.55 9.23
CA LYS A 160 8.27 -3.59 9.14
C LYS A 160 6.90 -4.31 9.13
N THR A 161 6.78 -5.41 8.39
CA THR A 161 5.56 -6.25 8.38
C THR A 161 5.25 -6.84 9.76
N VAL A 162 6.26 -7.39 10.44
CA VAL A 162 6.09 -7.92 11.81
C VAL A 162 5.67 -6.81 12.77
N LEU A 163 6.25 -5.61 12.67
CA LEU A 163 5.90 -4.48 13.51
C LEU A 163 4.47 -3.99 13.26
N LYS A 164 4.02 -4.00 12.00
CA LYS A 164 2.62 -3.75 11.64
C LYS A 164 1.68 -4.77 12.27
N ASN A 165 2.02 -6.05 12.20
CA ASN A 165 1.20 -7.11 12.79
C ASN A 165 1.12 -6.97 14.32
N LYS A 166 2.23 -6.57 14.97
CA LYS A 166 2.25 -6.20 16.39
C LYS A 166 1.30 -5.03 16.68
N TYR A 167 1.33 -3.97 15.87
CA TYR A 167 0.40 -2.84 15.98
C TYR A 167 -1.06 -3.27 15.85
N LEU A 168 -1.40 -4.09 14.84
CA LEU A 168 -2.76 -4.60 14.63
C LEU A 168 -3.24 -5.44 15.82
N LYS A 169 -2.37 -6.26 16.42
CA LYS A 169 -2.67 -7.08 17.60
C LYS A 169 -2.92 -6.24 18.85
N GLU A 170 -2.08 -5.23 19.09
CA GLU A 170 -2.15 -4.37 20.28
C GLU A 170 -3.25 -3.32 20.20
N GLN A 171 -3.48 -2.77 19.00
CA GLN A 171 -4.50 -1.74 18.75
C GLN A 171 -5.81 -2.32 18.22
N TYR A 172 -6.01 -3.63 18.33
CA TYR A 172 -7.12 -4.35 17.69
C TYR A 172 -8.49 -3.70 17.96
N ASN A 173 -8.81 -3.42 19.22
CA ASN A 173 -10.10 -2.81 19.60
C ASN A 173 -10.27 -1.39 19.02
N THR A 174 -9.20 -0.60 19.02
CA THR A 174 -9.18 0.74 18.41
C THR A 174 -9.40 0.66 16.90
N ILE A 175 -8.76 -0.31 16.25
CA ILE A 175 -8.91 -0.57 14.80
C ILE A 175 -10.35 -1.01 14.50
N LEU A 176 -10.92 -1.93 15.26
CA LEU A 176 -12.32 -2.35 15.09
C LEU A 176 -13.28 -1.16 15.17
N LYS A 177 -13.05 -0.23 16.10
CA LYS A 177 -13.85 0.99 16.24
C LYS A 177 -13.68 1.94 15.05
N ASN A 178 -12.45 2.15 14.58
CA ASN A 178 -12.15 3.13 13.53
C ASN A 178 -12.54 2.64 12.13
N TYR A 179 -12.43 1.32 11.89
CA TYR A 179 -12.66 0.72 10.57
C TYR A 179 -14.03 0.05 10.44
N THR A 180 -14.76 -0.14 11.56
CA THR A 180 -16.08 -0.78 11.60
C THR A 180 -16.19 -2.01 10.69
N PRO A 181 -15.30 -3.02 10.82
CA PRO A 181 -15.21 -4.08 9.84
C PRO A 181 -16.36 -5.09 9.98
N ALA A 182 -16.79 -5.67 8.86
CA ALA A 182 -17.76 -6.77 8.82
C ALA A 182 -17.45 -7.72 7.66
N TYR A 183 -17.68 -9.02 7.85
CA TYR A 183 -17.67 -9.98 6.74
C TYR A 183 -19.09 -10.13 6.21
N ILE A 184 -19.31 -9.87 4.93
CA ILE A 184 -20.66 -9.89 4.36
C ILE A 184 -20.75 -10.65 3.03
N LYS A 185 -21.86 -11.38 2.88
CA LYS A 185 -22.34 -11.91 1.60
C LYS A 185 -23.65 -11.24 1.26
N THR A 186 -23.94 -11.09 -0.03
CA THR A 186 -25.15 -10.39 -0.48
C THR A 186 -25.83 -11.11 -1.64
N ILE A 187 -27.16 -10.99 -1.71
CA ILE A 187 -27.96 -11.32 -2.89
C ILE A 187 -28.80 -10.10 -3.24
N THR A 188 -28.76 -9.67 -4.50
CA THR A 188 -29.57 -8.55 -5.00
C THR A 188 -30.72 -9.06 -5.87
N VAL A 189 -31.93 -8.56 -5.63
CA VAL A 189 -33.15 -8.93 -6.37
C VAL A 189 -33.98 -7.70 -6.76
N GLU A 190 -34.88 -7.87 -7.72
CA GLU A 190 -35.68 -6.76 -8.26
C GLU A 190 -36.92 -6.39 -7.44
N LYS A 191 -37.43 -7.33 -6.63
CA LYS A 191 -38.66 -7.14 -5.85
C LYS A 191 -38.39 -7.28 -4.36
N GLU A 192 -38.93 -6.35 -3.58
CA GLU A 192 -38.82 -6.37 -2.11
C GLU A 192 -39.42 -7.64 -1.50
N SER A 193 -40.54 -8.13 -2.06
CA SER A 193 -41.17 -9.37 -1.61
C SER A 193 -40.27 -10.60 -1.77
N ILE A 194 -39.45 -10.64 -2.82
CA ILE A 194 -38.45 -11.70 -3.01
C ILE A 194 -37.35 -11.57 -1.96
N ALA A 195 -36.85 -10.35 -1.71
CA ALA A 195 -35.83 -10.12 -0.69
C ALA A 195 -36.31 -10.55 0.71
N LEU A 196 -37.56 -10.21 1.07
CA LEU A 196 -38.19 -10.64 2.32
C LEU A 196 -38.33 -12.18 2.41
N LYS A 197 -38.63 -12.85 1.31
CA LYS A 197 -38.67 -14.32 1.25
C LYS A 197 -37.28 -14.92 1.49
N LEU A 198 -36.25 -14.37 0.84
CA LEU A 198 -34.87 -14.83 1.02
C LEU A 198 -34.38 -14.64 2.46
N ILE A 199 -34.73 -13.54 3.12
CA ILE A 199 -34.40 -13.33 4.54
C ILE A 199 -34.97 -14.47 5.40
N LYS A 200 -36.22 -14.90 5.14
CA LYS A 200 -36.85 -16.01 5.89
C LYS A 200 -36.20 -17.36 5.61
N GLN A 201 -35.65 -17.56 4.40
CA GLN A 201 -34.99 -18.80 3.99
C GLN A 201 -33.53 -18.88 4.48
N ALA A 202 -32.88 -17.74 4.72
CA ALA A 202 -31.49 -17.62 5.12
C ALA A 202 -31.26 -17.90 6.62
N THR A 203 -31.62 -19.10 7.08
CA THR A 203 -31.57 -19.49 8.50
C THR A 203 -30.17 -19.86 9.00
N SER A 204 -29.22 -20.13 8.10
CA SER A 204 -27.81 -20.41 8.40
C SER A 204 -26.92 -19.96 7.25
N GLN A 205 -25.59 -20.07 7.45
CA GLN A 205 -24.62 -19.79 6.40
C GLN A 205 -24.79 -20.76 5.23
N GLU A 206 -24.97 -22.06 5.50
CA GLU A 206 -25.18 -23.06 4.45
C GLU A 206 -26.46 -22.80 3.67
N ALA A 207 -27.52 -22.34 4.34
CA ALA A 207 -28.77 -21.95 3.67
C ALA A 207 -28.55 -20.75 2.75
N PHE A 208 -27.84 -19.72 3.21
CA PHE A 208 -27.52 -18.56 2.39
C PHE A 208 -26.58 -18.91 1.22
N ASP A 209 -25.58 -19.74 1.44
CA ASP A 209 -24.64 -20.21 0.41
C ASP A 209 -25.35 -21.04 -0.67
N LYS A 210 -26.37 -21.82 -0.30
CA LYS A 210 -27.24 -22.50 -1.27
C LYS A 210 -28.04 -21.49 -2.10
N LEU A 211 -28.62 -20.46 -1.48
CA LEU A 211 -29.32 -19.39 -2.19
C LEU A 211 -28.39 -18.64 -3.15
N MET A 212 -27.14 -18.39 -2.76
CA MET A 212 -26.15 -17.74 -3.64
C MET A 212 -25.76 -18.59 -4.85
N LYS A 213 -25.90 -19.92 -4.77
CA LYS A 213 -25.60 -20.85 -5.87
C LYS A 213 -26.82 -21.18 -6.74
N ASP A 214 -28.02 -20.85 -6.28
CA ASP A 214 -29.26 -21.00 -7.03
C ASP A 214 -29.20 -20.20 -8.33
N SER A 215 -29.59 -20.81 -9.45
CA SER A 215 -29.54 -20.19 -10.77
C SER A 215 -30.40 -18.92 -10.87
N ALA A 216 -31.41 -18.76 -10.02
CA ALA A 216 -32.22 -17.56 -9.95
C ALA A 216 -31.47 -16.35 -9.36
N TYR A 217 -30.41 -16.57 -8.57
CA TYR A 217 -29.75 -15.51 -7.78
C TYR A 217 -28.25 -15.39 -8.00
N SER A 218 -27.59 -16.44 -8.50
CA SER A 218 -26.13 -16.55 -8.55
C SER A 218 -25.42 -15.44 -9.32
N SER A 219 -26.04 -14.91 -10.39
CA SER A 219 -25.52 -13.77 -11.15
C SER A 219 -25.52 -12.45 -10.38
N ASN A 220 -26.30 -12.35 -9.29
CA ASN A 220 -26.45 -11.16 -8.45
C ASN A 220 -26.03 -11.42 -7.00
N ALA A 221 -25.33 -12.53 -6.76
CA ALA A 221 -24.77 -12.90 -5.48
C ALA A 221 -23.30 -12.46 -5.40
N ASN A 222 -22.86 -12.00 -4.23
CA ASN A 222 -21.46 -11.64 -4.01
C ASN A 222 -21.00 -11.98 -2.59
N ASP A 223 -19.79 -12.52 -2.46
CA ASP A 223 -19.09 -12.64 -1.18
C ASP A 223 -18.02 -11.55 -1.11
N TYR A 224 -18.34 -10.47 -0.38
CA TYR A 224 -17.43 -9.34 -0.24
C TYR A 224 -16.26 -9.64 0.69
N LYS A 225 -16.32 -10.73 1.46
CA LYS A 225 -15.40 -10.97 2.58
C LYS A 225 -15.38 -9.76 3.52
N LEU A 226 -14.20 -9.37 4.01
CA LEU A 226 -14.03 -8.22 4.88
C LEU A 226 -14.31 -6.92 4.13
N VAL A 227 -15.28 -6.16 4.63
CA VAL A 227 -15.51 -4.76 4.27
C VAL A 227 -15.33 -3.86 5.48
N THR A 228 -14.91 -2.62 5.23
CA THR A 228 -14.63 -1.60 6.26
C THR A 228 -15.21 -0.24 5.88
N SER A 229 -15.18 0.71 6.80
CA SER A 229 -15.51 2.12 6.54
C SER A 229 -14.65 2.74 5.43
N LYS A 230 -13.50 2.13 5.13
CA LYS A 230 -12.57 2.54 4.07
C LYS A 230 -12.80 1.85 2.73
N THR A 231 -13.61 0.78 2.67
CA THR A 231 -13.94 0.11 1.41
C THR A 231 -14.58 1.09 0.44
N ASP A 232 -14.06 1.15 -0.80
CA ASP A 232 -14.51 2.10 -1.80
C ASP A 232 -15.96 1.82 -2.24
N THR A 233 -16.69 2.87 -2.63
CA THR A 233 -18.09 2.76 -3.04
C THR A 233 -18.31 2.09 -4.39
N THR A 234 -17.26 2.02 -5.24
CA THR A 234 -17.26 1.22 -6.47
C THR A 234 -17.26 -0.27 -6.17
N THR A 235 -16.65 -0.68 -5.05
CA THR A 235 -16.71 -2.06 -4.55
C THR A 235 -18.00 -2.30 -3.77
N LEU A 236 -18.25 -1.50 -2.73
CA LEU A 236 -19.39 -1.68 -1.83
C LEU A 236 -20.41 -0.55 -2.01
N ASN A 237 -21.62 -0.89 -2.48
CA ASN A 237 -22.67 0.11 -2.68
C ASN A 237 -22.86 1.00 -1.45
N LYS A 238 -22.98 2.32 -1.66
CA LYS A 238 -23.12 3.33 -0.60
C LYS A 238 -24.23 3.00 0.41
N ARG A 239 -25.37 2.45 -0.02
CA ARG A 239 -26.47 2.11 0.90
C ARG A 239 -26.17 0.87 1.77
N ILE A 240 -25.41 -0.10 1.24
CA ILE A 240 -24.89 -1.21 2.04
C ILE A 240 -23.85 -0.67 3.03
N LYS A 241 -22.91 0.15 2.55
CA LYS A 241 -21.88 0.80 3.37
C LYS A 241 -22.47 1.64 4.52
N ASN A 242 -23.58 2.36 4.28
CA ASN A 242 -24.28 3.13 5.31
C ASN A 242 -24.85 2.26 6.45
N ASN A 243 -25.03 0.96 6.23
CA ASN A 243 -25.48 0.01 7.26
C ASN A 243 -24.32 -0.79 7.88
N LEU A 244 -23.06 -0.50 7.51
CA LEU A 244 -21.90 -1.26 7.95
C LEU A 244 -21.74 -1.31 9.48
N SER A 245 -22.05 -0.21 10.18
CA SER A 245 -22.02 -0.18 11.65
C SER A 245 -22.99 -1.18 12.26
N LYS A 246 -24.15 -1.40 11.63
CA LYS A 246 -25.14 -2.40 12.07
C LYS A 246 -24.62 -3.81 11.86
N PHE A 247 -24.05 -4.10 10.69
CA PHE A 247 -23.45 -5.41 10.41
C PHE A 247 -22.31 -5.70 11.37
N SER A 248 -21.42 -4.74 11.59
CA SER A 248 -20.29 -4.87 12.51
C SER A 248 -20.76 -5.05 13.97
N SER A 249 -21.95 -4.58 14.34
CA SER A 249 -22.50 -4.75 15.69
C SER A 249 -23.21 -6.10 15.93
N MET A 250 -23.44 -6.89 14.89
CA MET A 250 -24.08 -8.21 15.04
C MET A 250 -23.21 -9.12 15.91
N LYS A 251 -23.86 -9.82 16.85
CA LYS A 251 -23.21 -10.72 17.82
C LYS A 251 -23.10 -12.15 17.32
N ASN A 252 -23.97 -12.54 16.40
CA ASN A 252 -24.05 -13.88 15.84
C ASN A 252 -24.10 -13.78 14.32
N ASP A 253 -23.54 -14.79 13.67
CA ASP A 253 -23.64 -14.96 12.23
C ASP A 253 -25.11 -15.14 11.84
N GLY A 254 -25.50 -14.56 10.72
CA GLY A 254 -26.88 -14.61 10.28
C GLY A 254 -27.25 -13.56 9.26
N VAL A 255 -28.47 -13.68 8.75
CA VAL A 255 -29.04 -12.70 7.84
C VAL A 255 -29.42 -11.42 8.60
N TYR A 256 -29.07 -10.27 8.02
CA TYR A 256 -29.55 -8.99 8.51
C TYR A 256 -31.06 -8.87 8.22
N PRO A 257 -31.90 -8.61 9.25
CA PRO A 257 -33.35 -8.83 9.15
C PRO A 257 -34.10 -7.79 8.30
N THR A 258 -33.40 -6.77 7.80
CA THR A 258 -34.02 -5.68 7.03
C THR A 258 -33.51 -5.67 5.60
N VAL A 259 -34.43 -5.62 4.65
CA VAL A 259 -34.11 -5.45 3.23
C VAL A 259 -33.47 -4.08 3.00
N ILE A 260 -32.37 -4.03 2.24
CA ILE A 260 -31.70 -2.78 1.88
C ILE A 260 -32.13 -2.40 0.47
N LYS A 261 -32.96 -1.38 0.34
CA LYS A 261 -33.31 -0.80 -0.98
C LYS A 261 -32.15 -0.01 -1.53
N GLN A 262 -31.46 -0.55 -2.54
CA GLN A 262 -30.34 0.08 -3.23
C GLN A 262 -30.80 1.20 -4.18
N SER A 263 -31.82 0.91 -4.99
CA SER A 263 -32.45 1.83 -5.96
C SER A 263 -33.84 1.30 -6.36
N THR A 264 -34.48 1.92 -7.35
CA THR A 264 -35.65 1.34 -8.01
C THR A 264 -35.31 -0.06 -8.51
N LYS A 265 -36.16 -1.04 -8.19
CA LYS A 265 -35.98 -2.46 -8.54
C LYS A 265 -34.62 -3.06 -8.15
N LYS A 266 -34.02 -2.61 -7.05
CA LYS A 266 -32.81 -3.26 -6.50
C LYS A 266 -32.89 -3.31 -4.98
N TYR A 267 -33.04 -4.53 -4.46
CA TYR A 267 -33.19 -4.84 -3.05
C TYR A 267 -32.13 -5.86 -2.67
N VAL A 268 -31.40 -5.59 -1.60
CA VAL A 268 -30.25 -6.40 -1.17
C VAL A 268 -30.57 -7.11 0.13
N VAL A 269 -30.31 -8.41 0.16
CA VAL A 269 -30.28 -9.23 1.36
C VAL A 269 -28.82 -9.43 1.74
N VAL A 270 -28.49 -9.28 3.02
CA VAL A 270 -27.12 -9.35 3.52
C VAL A 270 -27.03 -10.46 4.56
N TYR A 271 -26.08 -11.38 4.39
CA TYR A 271 -25.66 -12.33 5.42
C TYR A 271 -24.34 -11.86 6.02
N VAL A 272 -24.29 -11.72 7.34
CA VAL A 272 -23.10 -11.32 8.07
C VAL A 272 -22.50 -12.55 8.73
N TYR A 273 -21.21 -12.76 8.58
CA TYR A 273 -20.49 -13.91 9.12
C TYR A 273 -19.22 -13.49 9.86
N ASN A 274 -18.54 -14.44 10.52
CA ASN A 274 -17.36 -14.17 11.35
C ASN A 274 -17.60 -13.07 12.41
N THR A 275 -18.82 -12.99 12.96
CA THR A 275 -19.25 -11.91 13.86
C THR A 275 -18.52 -11.92 15.20
N ASP A 276 -18.10 -13.11 15.67
CA ASP A 276 -17.21 -13.24 16.82
C ASP A 276 -15.78 -12.81 16.45
N LYS A 277 -15.51 -11.53 16.65
CA LYS A 277 -14.22 -10.90 16.31
C LYS A 277 -13.08 -11.40 17.19
N ASN A 278 -13.36 -11.86 18.40
CA ASN A 278 -12.32 -12.37 19.30
C ASN A 278 -11.90 -13.78 18.87
N LYS A 279 -12.88 -14.65 18.57
CA LYS A 279 -12.61 -15.98 18.03
C LYS A 279 -11.91 -15.92 16.67
N ASN A 280 -12.28 -14.95 15.83
CA ASN A 280 -11.71 -14.78 14.47
C ASN A 280 -10.59 -13.72 14.42
N LYS A 281 -9.94 -13.43 15.55
CA LYS A 281 -9.00 -12.30 15.67
C LYS A 281 -7.89 -12.32 14.62
N ASP A 282 -7.25 -13.48 14.39
CA ASP A 282 -6.15 -13.59 13.44
C ASP A 282 -6.61 -13.37 11.99
N THR A 283 -7.78 -13.88 11.62
CA THR A 283 -8.41 -13.62 10.31
C THR A 283 -8.65 -12.13 10.09
N TYR A 284 -9.23 -11.45 11.09
CA TYR A 284 -9.41 -10.00 11.03
C TYR A 284 -8.08 -9.25 10.93
N ILE A 285 -7.05 -9.65 11.68
CA ILE A 285 -5.75 -8.99 11.64
C ILE A 285 -5.11 -9.11 10.25
N ASN A 286 -5.16 -10.30 9.65
CA ASN A 286 -4.61 -10.52 8.31
C ASN A 286 -5.32 -9.66 7.27
N ASP A 287 -6.65 -9.68 7.26
CA ASP A 287 -7.44 -8.96 6.26
C ASP A 287 -7.41 -7.43 6.49
N LEU A 288 -7.44 -6.98 7.74
CA LEU A 288 -7.26 -5.56 8.09
C LEU A 288 -5.86 -5.07 7.72
N GLY A 289 -4.84 -5.93 7.80
CA GLY A 289 -3.47 -5.61 7.39
C GLY A 289 -3.31 -5.21 5.92
N SER A 290 -4.33 -5.45 5.09
CA SER A 290 -4.40 -5.06 3.68
C SER A 290 -5.22 -3.78 3.43
N VAL A 291 -5.76 -3.15 4.48
CA VAL A 291 -6.49 -1.88 4.35
C VAL A 291 -5.49 -0.74 4.13
N SER A 292 -5.74 0.08 3.11
CA SER A 292 -4.75 0.97 2.49
C SER A 292 -4.04 1.97 3.41
N ASP A 293 -4.67 2.41 4.51
CA ASP A 293 -4.08 3.39 5.44
C ASP A 293 -3.55 2.77 6.74
N ILE A 294 -3.60 1.44 6.90
CA ILE A 294 -3.09 0.76 8.09
C ILE A 294 -1.58 0.89 8.21
N ASP A 295 -0.83 0.78 7.11
CA ASP A 295 0.63 0.91 7.11
C ASP A 295 1.05 2.29 7.66
N SER A 296 0.51 3.37 7.10
CA SER A 296 0.80 4.73 7.57
C SER A 296 0.32 4.98 9.00
N ASN A 297 -0.80 4.38 9.42
CA ASN A 297 -1.28 4.53 10.79
C ASN A 297 -0.39 3.81 11.81
N ALA A 298 0.14 2.63 11.46
CA ALA A 298 1.14 1.93 12.27
C ALA A 298 2.42 2.76 12.41
N GLU A 299 2.90 3.34 11.31
CA GLU A 299 4.06 4.23 11.32
C GLU A 299 3.84 5.46 12.21
N ILE A 300 2.72 6.17 12.03
CA ILE A 300 2.35 7.32 12.86
C ILE A 300 2.31 6.93 14.35
N PHE A 301 1.72 5.77 14.66
CA PHE A 301 1.61 5.29 16.04
C PHE A 301 2.99 5.16 16.69
N TYR A 302 3.94 4.46 16.04
CA TYR A 302 5.25 4.27 16.64
C TYR A 302 6.13 5.52 16.60
N LEU A 303 6.09 6.32 15.52
CA LEU A 303 6.81 7.61 15.48
C LEU A 303 6.37 8.51 16.64
N LYS A 304 5.08 8.54 16.96
CA LYS A 304 4.55 9.27 18.13
C LYS A 304 4.96 8.63 19.46
N LYS A 305 4.86 7.30 19.58
CA LYS A 305 5.30 6.55 20.79
C LYS A 305 6.75 6.88 21.15
N TYR A 306 7.61 7.05 20.14
CA TYR A 306 9.04 7.36 20.30
C TYR A 306 9.40 8.84 20.19
N LYS A 307 8.40 9.74 20.15
CA LYS A 307 8.59 11.20 20.13
C LYS A 307 9.52 11.66 18.99
N PHE A 308 9.34 11.09 17.80
CA PHE A 308 10.12 11.45 16.61
C PHE A 308 10.04 12.97 16.36
N THR A 309 11.22 13.60 16.30
CA THR A 309 11.38 15.04 16.17
C THR A 309 12.46 15.34 15.13
N VAL A 310 12.17 16.31 14.25
CA VAL A 310 13.10 16.74 13.19
C VAL A 310 13.46 18.20 13.43
N TYR A 311 14.74 18.46 13.64
CA TYR A 311 15.26 19.80 13.96
C TYR A 311 15.60 20.62 12.71
N ASP A 312 15.95 19.96 11.60
CA ASP A 312 16.17 20.63 10.32
C ASP A 312 14.82 21.11 9.76
N LYS A 313 14.68 22.43 9.54
CA LYS A 313 13.42 23.04 9.13
C LYS A 313 12.97 22.61 7.74
N LYS A 314 13.91 22.45 6.80
CA LYS A 314 13.61 22.06 5.43
C LYS A 314 13.16 20.60 5.39
N LEU A 315 13.90 19.70 6.04
CA LEU A 315 13.48 18.30 6.19
C LEU A 315 12.15 18.18 6.96
N LYS A 316 11.94 18.95 8.02
CA LYS A 316 10.67 18.96 8.77
C LYS A 316 9.50 19.34 7.84
N LYS A 317 9.67 20.34 6.98
CA LYS A 317 8.66 20.75 5.99
C LYS A 317 8.41 19.66 4.94
N GLU A 318 9.46 19.05 4.40
CA GLU A 318 9.36 17.98 3.39
C GLU A 318 8.71 16.71 3.96
N ILE A 319 9.05 16.31 5.20
CA ILE A 319 8.41 15.17 5.87
C ILE A 319 6.92 15.44 6.11
N LYS A 320 6.54 16.67 6.46
CA LYS A 320 5.12 17.04 6.56
C LYS A 320 4.39 16.97 5.22
N ALA A 321 5.09 17.17 4.10
CA ALA A 321 4.51 17.01 2.77
C ALA A 321 4.26 15.54 2.42
N ILE A 322 5.09 14.61 2.92
CA ILE A 322 4.83 13.15 2.84
C ILE A 322 3.59 12.81 3.67
N ASN A 323 3.63 13.12 4.96
CA ASN A 323 2.50 12.93 5.86
C ASN A 323 2.57 13.90 7.05
N LYS A 324 1.63 14.84 7.10
CA LYS A 324 1.57 15.85 8.17
C LYS A 324 1.54 15.25 9.57
N LYS A 325 1.06 14.02 9.74
CA LYS A 325 0.92 13.34 11.04
C LYS A 325 2.22 12.68 11.55
N TYR A 326 3.28 12.60 10.74
CA TYR A 326 4.57 12.06 11.19
C TYR A 326 5.31 12.97 12.16
N ILE A 327 5.05 14.27 12.10
CA ILE A 327 5.68 15.28 12.94
C ILE A 327 4.67 15.78 13.95
N ASN A 328 5.02 15.79 15.23
CA ASN A 328 4.25 16.51 16.25
C ASN A 328 4.58 18.01 16.13
N ASP A 329 3.53 18.84 16.17
CA ASP A 329 3.67 20.29 16.15
C ASP A 329 4.10 20.85 17.50
#